data_AF-A0A3D0R585-F1
#
_entry.id   AF-A0A3D0R585-F1
#
_cell.length_a   1.000
_cell.length_b   1.000
_cell.length_c   1.000
_cell.angle_alpha   90.00
_cell.angle_beta   90.00
_cell.angle_gamma   90.00
#
_symmetry.space_group_name_H-M   'P 1'
#
loop_
_entity.id
_entity.type
_entity.pdbx_description
1 polymer ?
#
loop_
_entity_poly.entity_id
_entity_poly.type
_entity_poly.pdbx_seq_one_letter_code
_entity_poly.pdbx_strand_id
1 'polypeptide(L)'
;MSLTLEEVRRVRFRMARPRETGYAVADVDNFIDKVEESFAAFENDRDLLRRELESAGTNTGGADNSAELNEARAAIGAKDQELESLRAELERARQEASQARQEADNAHAQVSGRVDEQIEKLNAANQELQRRNAELEAQNEQLRSQLETTRTELNQARNDRITNAGGQPQQITVHAAEDAAPAVTRLLQMATDQASTLVTEAETEAARKIADAEQRATEIKTDARTRAERIESEARVNAEQMTSEAEARASVHAVFGLLNSTPHIGRTGALPGRTAMATLLHRLARGAFAAAEEATVTDVSGQPG
;
A
#
# COMPACT_ATOMS: atom_id res chain seq x y z
N MET A 1 55.91 2.39 42.05
CA MET A 1 57.18 2.43 41.31
C MET A 1 56.91 1.78 39.96
N SER A 2 56.59 2.60 38.96
CA SER A 2 56.35 2.17 37.58
C SER A 2 57.66 2.21 36.82
N LEU A 3 57.90 1.18 36.00
CA LEU A 3 59.03 1.16 35.07
C LEU A 3 58.90 2.34 34.09
N THR A 4 59.99 3.07 33.89
CA THR A 4 60.06 4.09 32.85
C THR A 4 60.29 3.45 31.47
N LEU A 5 59.97 4.16 30.39
CA LEU A 5 60.15 3.65 29.04
C LEU A 5 61.60 3.19 28.77
N GLU A 6 62.58 3.92 29.31
CA GLU A 6 64.00 3.58 29.25
C GLU A 6 64.37 2.32 30.04
N GLU A 7 63.67 2.03 31.13
CA GLU A 7 63.88 0.80 31.91
C GLU A 7 63.32 -0.42 31.20
N VAL A 8 62.16 -0.31 30.55
CA VAL A 8 61.56 -1.39 29.75
C VAL A 8 62.46 -1.77 28.58
N ARG A 9 63.03 -0.78 27.88
CA ARG A 9 64.01 -1.00 26.79
C ARG A 9 65.29 -1.69 27.23
N ARG A 10 65.69 -1.52 28.49
CA ARG A 10 66.91 -2.13 29.05
C ARG A 10 66.69 -3.56 29.54
N VAL A 11 65.44 -4.03 29.66
CA VAL A 11 65.15 -5.40 30.09
C VAL A 11 65.58 -6.38 29.00
N ARG A 12 66.52 -7.28 29.35
CA ARG A 12 66.97 -8.37 28.47
C ARG A 12 66.45 -9.70 28.97
N PHE A 13 65.61 -10.36 28.18
CA PHE A 13 65.13 -11.70 28.46
C PHE A 13 66.20 -12.74 28.10
N ARG A 14 66.33 -13.78 28.94
CA ARG A 14 67.22 -14.91 28.64
C ARG A 14 66.46 -15.92 27.79
N MET A 15 67.12 -16.50 26.78
CA MET A 15 66.51 -17.58 25.99
C MET A 15 66.20 -18.79 26.86
N ALA A 16 65.03 -19.38 26.65
CA ALA A 16 64.60 -20.57 27.38
C ALA A 16 65.52 -21.75 27.06
N ARG A 17 65.75 -22.59 28.07
CA ARG A 17 66.55 -23.82 27.93
C ARG A 17 65.81 -24.82 27.04
N PRO A 18 66.48 -25.75 26.34
CA PRO A 18 65.84 -26.64 25.36
C PRO A 18 64.72 -27.58 25.88
N ARG A 19 64.46 -27.61 27.20
CA ARG A 19 63.39 -28.40 27.83
C ARG A 19 62.31 -27.54 28.51
N GLU A 20 62.40 -26.21 28.44
CA GLU A 20 61.40 -25.29 28.94
C GLU A 20 60.78 -24.51 27.77
N THR A 21 59.45 -24.44 27.72
CA THR A 21 58.73 -23.69 26.69
C THR A 21 58.91 -22.19 26.93
N GLY A 22 59.64 -21.53 26.02
CA GLY A 22 59.83 -20.07 26.03
C GLY A 22 58.90 -19.37 25.04
N TYR A 23 58.68 -18.08 25.26
CA TYR A 23 58.05 -17.21 24.26
C TYR A 23 59.00 -16.99 23.08
N ALA A 24 58.43 -16.90 21.87
CA ALA A 24 59.22 -16.59 20.69
C ALA A 24 59.76 -15.16 20.79
N VAL A 25 61.04 -14.98 20.46
CA VAL A 25 61.71 -13.67 20.58
C VAL A 25 61.00 -12.60 19.76
N ALA A 26 60.57 -12.94 18.54
CA ALA A 26 59.83 -12.02 17.69
C ALA A 26 58.50 -11.57 18.31
N ASP A 27 57.79 -12.44 19.02
CA ASP A 27 56.53 -12.10 19.68
C ASP A 27 56.76 -11.22 20.91
N VAL A 28 57.86 -11.45 21.63
CA VAL A 28 58.27 -10.61 22.76
C VAL A 28 58.68 -9.22 22.27
N ASP A 29 59.47 -9.12 21.19
CA ASP A 29 59.89 -7.84 20.61
C ASP A 29 58.68 -7.04 20.11
N ASN A 30 57.77 -7.67 19.36
CA ASN A 30 56.51 -7.04 18.90
C ASN A 30 55.62 -6.56 20.06
N PHE A 31 55.66 -7.26 21.19
CA PHE A 31 54.93 -6.86 22.38
C PHE A 31 55.59 -5.64 23.05
N ILE A 32 56.93 -5.60 23.12
CA ILE A 32 57.66 -4.45 23.67
C ILE A 32 57.43 -3.19 22.83
N ASP A 33 57.39 -3.28 21.50
CA ASP A 33 57.08 -2.14 20.62
C ASP A 33 55.69 -1.53 20.91
N LYS A 34 54.68 -2.38 21.13
CA LYS A 34 53.31 -1.94 21.48
C LYS A 34 53.23 -1.34 22.87
N VAL A 35 54.00 -1.88 23.82
CA VAL A 35 54.11 -1.32 25.18
C VAL A 35 54.74 0.06 25.10
N GLU A 36 55.77 0.24 24.27
CA GLU A 36 56.41 1.53 24.06
C GLU A 36 55.45 2.59 23.48
N GLU A 37 54.72 2.24 22.42
CA GLU A 37 53.73 3.13 21.82
C GLU A 37 52.62 3.52 22.83
N SER A 38 52.15 2.54 23.60
CA SER A 38 51.12 2.77 24.62
C SER A 38 51.64 3.64 25.78
N PHE A 39 52.88 3.43 26.24
CA PHE A 39 53.47 4.24 27.30
C PHE A 39 53.70 5.68 26.84
N ALA A 40 54.16 5.89 25.61
CA ALA A 40 54.28 7.23 25.04
C ALA A 40 52.93 7.94 24.94
N ALA A 41 51.87 7.22 24.54
CA ALA A 41 50.51 7.75 24.55
C ALA A 41 50.05 8.13 25.97
N PHE A 42 50.29 7.28 26.97
CA PHE A 42 49.94 7.56 28.36
C PHE A 42 50.70 8.75 28.96
N GLU A 43 51.98 8.94 28.63
CA GLU A 43 52.74 10.10 29.10
C GLU A 43 52.20 11.40 28.48
N ASN A 44 51.89 11.39 27.19
CA ASN A 44 51.26 12.52 26.51
C ASN A 44 49.88 12.85 27.10
N ASP A 45 49.05 11.85 27.35
CA ASP A 45 47.74 12.01 27.99
C ASP A 45 47.87 12.56 29.40
N ARG A 46 48.86 12.09 30.17
CA ARG A 46 49.10 12.59 31.53
C ARG A 46 49.56 14.05 31.52
N ASP A 47 50.38 14.43 30.56
CA ASP A 47 50.85 15.82 30.40
C ASP A 47 49.72 16.73 29.91
N LEU A 48 48.83 16.24 29.03
CA LEU A 48 47.61 16.92 28.62
C LEU A 48 46.67 17.14 29.81
N LEU A 49 46.38 16.09 30.57
CA LEU A 49 45.53 16.15 31.77
C LEU A 49 46.13 17.06 32.85
N ARG A 50 47.45 17.07 33.01
CA ARG A 50 48.12 18.02 33.92
C ARG A 50 47.96 19.45 33.45
N ARG A 51 48.13 19.73 32.16
CA ARG A 51 47.94 21.07 31.59
C ARG A 51 46.49 21.52 31.70
N GLU A 52 45.54 20.62 31.50
CA GLU A 52 44.10 20.87 31.68
C GLU A 52 43.78 21.14 33.16
N LEU A 53 44.30 20.34 34.09
CA LEU A 53 44.12 20.54 35.52
C LEU A 53 44.78 21.83 36.02
N GLU A 54 45.95 22.19 35.50
CA GLU A 54 46.64 23.44 35.81
C GLU A 54 45.85 24.64 35.27
N SER A 55 45.28 24.54 34.07
CA SER A 55 44.39 25.56 33.51
C SER A 55 43.07 25.70 34.29
N ALA A 56 42.51 24.58 34.77
CA ALA A 56 41.32 24.56 35.61
C ALA A 56 41.61 25.06 37.04
N GLY A 57 42.80 24.77 37.57
CA GLY A 57 43.25 25.18 38.91
C GLY A 57 43.63 26.66 39.01
N THR A 58 44.10 27.28 37.92
CA THR A 58 44.39 28.73 37.87
C THR A 58 43.16 29.61 37.65
N ASN A 59 42.02 29.05 37.24
CA ASN A 59 40.77 29.79 37.11
C ASN A 59 40.06 29.92 38.47
N THR A 60 40.21 31.08 39.11
CA THR A 60 39.34 31.57 40.19
C THR A 60 37.91 31.88 39.69
N GLY A 61 37.27 30.92 39.01
CA GLY A 61 35.96 31.02 38.36
C GLY A 61 34.93 30.01 38.89
N GLY A 62 35.14 29.47 40.11
CA GLY A 62 34.26 28.47 40.70
C GLY A 62 32.82 28.94 40.92
N ALA A 63 32.57 30.26 41.01
CA ALA A 63 31.24 30.83 41.19
C ALA A 63 30.44 30.87 39.87
N ASP A 64 31.02 31.39 38.78
CA ASP A 64 30.35 31.47 37.47
C ASP A 64 30.10 30.09 36.87
N ASN A 65 31.08 29.18 36.96
CA ASN A 65 30.90 27.80 36.54
C ASN A 65 29.83 27.07 37.37
N SER A 66 29.66 27.41 38.65
CA SER A 66 28.61 26.81 39.50
C SER A 66 27.21 27.28 39.10
N ALA A 67 27.06 28.52 38.64
CA ALA A 67 25.80 29.06 38.16
C ALA A 67 25.40 28.41 36.82
N GLU A 68 26.34 28.31 35.87
CA GLU A 68 26.13 27.62 34.59
C GLU A 68 25.83 26.12 34.78
N LEU A 69 26.52 25.45 35.71
CA LEU A 69 26.24 24.06 36.08
C LEU A 69 24.85 23.88 36.68
N ASN A 70 24.39 24.83 37.50
CA ASN A 70 23.05 24.77 38.09
C ASN A 70 21.95 25.04 37.04
N GLU A 71 22.18 25.95 36.09
CA GLU A 71 21.27 26.21 34.98
C GLU A 71 21.18 25.02 34.02
N ALA A 72 22.33 24.41 33.68
CA ALA A 72 22.37 23.19 32.87
C ALA A 72 21.63 22.03 33.54
N ARG A 73 21.77 21.86 34.87
CA ARG A 73 21.03 20.85 35.64
C ARG A 73 19.52 21.11 35.65
N ALA A 74 19.09 22.37 35.78
CA ALA A 74 17.68 22.73 35.71
C ALA A 74 17.09 22.48 34.31
N ALA A 75 17.85 22.80 33.25
CA ALA A 75 17.46 22.53 31.88
C ALA A 75 17.34 21.02 31.58
N ILE A 76 18.28 20.21 32.08
CA ILE A 76 18.23 18.75 31.98
C ILE A 76 16.99 18.23 32.72
N GLY A 77 16.71 18.69 33.94
CA GLY A 77 15.51 18.29 34.68
C GLY A 77 14.20 18.64 33.96
N ALA A 78 14.12 19.80 33.32
CA ALA A 78 12.96 20.17 32.50
C ALA A 78 12.82 19.28 31.25
N LYS A 79 13.94 18.93 30.61
CA LYS A 79 13.96 18.03 29.45
C LYS A 79 13.62 16.60 29.83
N ASP A 80 14.04 16.14 31.01
CA ASP A 80 13.67 14.82 31.52
C ASP A 80 12.17 14.73 31.80
N GLN A 81 11.56 15.78 32.36
CA GLN A 81 10.11 15.86 32.54
C GLN A 81 9.34 15.86 31.21
N GLU A 82 9.82 16.61 30.22
CA GLU A 82 9.24 16.64 28.86
C GLU A 82 9.37 15.26 28.17
N LEU A 83 10.51 14.59 28.33
CA LEU A 83 10.69 13.23 27.82
C LEU A 83 9.76 12.23 28.50
N GLU A 84 9.50 12.38 29.81
CA GLU A 84 8.59 11.53 30.53
C GLU A 84 7.13 11.76 30.10
N SER A 85 6.71 13.01 29.86
CA SER A 85 5.38 13.30 29.32
C SER A 85 5.22 12.76 27.90
N LEU A 86 6.21 12.97 27.02
CA LEU A 86 6.18 12.44 25.66
C LEU A 86 6.18 10.92 25.63
N ARG A 87 6.92 10.25 26.52
CA ARG A 87 6.87 8.79 26.67
C ARG A 87 5.50 8.31 27.12
N ALA A 88 4.88 8.99 28.08
CA ALA A 88 3.53 8.64 28.53
C ALA A 88 2.48 8.83 27.42
N GLU A 89 2.59 9.90 26.63
CA GLU A 89 1.73 10.11 25.46
C GLU A 89 1.95 9.05 24.37
N LEU A 90 3.20 8.69 24.10
CA LEU A 90 3.54 7.67 23.10
C LEU A 90 3.04 6.28 23.53
N GLU A 91 3.13 5.93 24.82
CA GLU A 91 2.54 4.70 25.35
C GLU A 91 1.02 4.70 25.29
N ARG A 92 0.33 5.83 25.56
CA ARG A 92 -1.13 5.94 25.36
C ARG A 92 -1.51 5.76 23.89
N ALA A 93 -0.83 6.46 22.99
CA ALA A 93 -1.07 6.33 21.55
C ALA A 93 -0.81 4.91 21.04
N ARG A 94 0.21 4.21 21.58
CA ARG A 94 0.47 2.80 21.28
C ARG A 94 -0.64 1.89 21.79
N GLN A 95 -1.14 2.12 23.00
CA GLN A 95 -2.25 1.35 23.57
C GLN A 95 -3.53 1.53 22.73
N GLU A 96 -3.89 2.77 22.39
CA GLU A 96 -5.03 3.07 21.52
C GLU A 96 -4.87 2.42 20.14
N ALA A 97 -3.69 2.51 19.52
CA ALA A 97 -3.42 1.85 18.24
C ALA A 97 -3.50 0.32 18.34
N SER A 98 -3.08 -0.27 19.46
CA SER A 98 -3.19 -1.72 19.69
C SER A 98 -4.64 -2.17 19.87
N GLN A 99 -5.46 -1.38 20.57
CA GLN A 99 -6.89 -1.63 20.75
C GLN A 99 -7.63 -1.50 19.41
N ALA A 100 -7.37 -0.42 18.67
CA ALA A 100 -7.96 -0.22 17.34
C ALA A 100 -7.59 -1.35 16.37
N ARG A 101 -6.35 -1.88 16.44
CA ARG A 101 -5.96 -3.06 15.65
C ARG A 101 -6.73 -4.32 16.07
N GLN A 102 -6.85 -4.58 17.37
CA GLN A 102 -7.63 -5.73 17.85
C GLN A 102 -9.11 -5.63 17.46
N GLU A 103 -9.70 -4.45 17.53
CA GLU A 103 -11.07 -4.20 17.08
C GLU A 103 -11.22 -4.42 15.57
N ALA A 104 -10.27 -3.95 14.77
CA ALA A 104 -10.25 -4.19 13.33
C ALA A 104 -10.10 -5.68 13.00
N ASP A 105 -9.23 -6.41 13.71
CA ASP A 105 -9.03 -7.85 13.52
C ASP A 105 -10.29 -8.64 13.90
N ASN A 106 -10.96 -8.26 14.99
CA ASN A 106 -12.22 -8.86 15.42
C ASN A 106 -13.35 -8.57 14.41
N ALA A 107 -13.46 -7.33 13.93
CA ALA A 107 -14.42 -6.96 12.90
C ALA A 107 -14.16 -7.71 11.59
N HIS A 108 -12.88 -7.85 11.20
CA HIS A 108 -12.49 -8.60 10.02
C HIS A 108 -12.82 -10.09 10.15
N ALA A 109 -12.53 -10.71 11.30
CA ALA A 109 -12.88 -12.09 11.57
C ALA A 109 -14.41 -12.32 11.53
N GLN A 110 -15.19 -11.38 12.07
CA GLN A 110 -16.65 -11.44 12.02
C GLN A 110 -17.18 -11.31 10.59
N VAL A 111 -16.66 -10.36 9.80
CA VAL A 111 -17.06 -10.19 8.40
C VAL A 111 -16.66 -11.42 7.58
N SER A 112 -15.44 -11.95 7.75
CA SER A 112 -14.98 -13.17 7.09
C SER A 112 -15.92 -14.33 7.39
N GLY A 113 -16.27 -14.56 8.67
CA GLY A 113 -17.21 -15.63 9.03
C GLY A 113 -18.59 -15.47 8.39
N ARG A 114 -19.12 -14.24 8.29
CA ARG A 114 -20.39 -13.97 7.60
C ARG A 114 -20.30 -14.22 6.09
N VAL A 115 -19.16 -13.90 5.48
CA VAL A 115 -18.92 -14.16 4.06
C VAL A 115 -18.84 -15.66 3.80
N ASP A 116 -18.13 -16.42 4.64
CA ASP A 116 -18.01 -17.88 4.52
C ASP A 116 -19.38 -18.55 4.66
N GLU A 117 -20.18 -18.16 5.66
CA GLU A 117 -21.56 -18.63 5.82
C GLU A 117 -22.44 -18.31 4.60
N GLN A 118 -22.27 -17.14 4.00
CA GLN A 118 -23.04 -16.73 2.83
C GLN A 118 -22.61 -17.50 1.57
N ILE A 119 -21.32 -17.79 1.42
CA ILE A 119 -20.80 -18.66 0.35
C ILE A 119 -21.37 -20.07 0.49
N GLU A 120 -21.39 -20.63 1.71
CA GLU A 120 -21.97 -21.96 1.95
C GLU A 120 -23.47 -22.00 1.62
N LYS A 121 -24.23 -20.99 2.03
CA LYS A 121 -25.66 -20.85 1.68
C LYS A 121 -25.89 -20.75 0.17
N LEU A 122 -25.08 -19.96 -0.54
CA LEU A 122 -25.17 -19.82 -2.00
C LEU A 122 -24.81 -21.12 -2.71
N ASN A 123 -23.79 -21.84 -2.22
CA ASN A 123 -23.41 -23.14 -2.77
C ASN A 123 -24.51 -24.19 -2.57
N ALA A 124 -25.11 -24.24 -1.38
CA ALA A 124 -26.24 -25.12 -1.09
C ALA A 124 -27.46 -24.80 -1.98
N ALA A 125 -27.80 -23.51 -2.14
CA ALA A 125 -28.88 -23.07 -3.02
C ALA A 125 -28.62 -23.42 -4.49
N ASN A 126 -27.38 -23.25 -4.97
CA ASN A 126 -26.99 -23.63 -6.32
C ASN A 126 -27.11 -25.14 -6.55
N GLN A 127 -26.69 -25.96 -5.57
CA GLN A 127 -26.87 -27.42 -5.65
C GLN A 127 -28.34 -27.82 -5.68
N GLU A 128 -29.21 -27.15 -4.91
CA GLU A 128 -30.65 -27.39 -4.94
C GLU A 128 -31.26 -27.02 -6.31
N LEU A 129 -30.88 -25.87 -6.87
CA LEU A 129 -31.31 -25.47 -8.21
C LEU A 129 -30.87 -26.45 -9.29
N GLN A 130 -29.63 -26.95 -9.21
CA GLN A 130 -29.14 -27.99 -10.11
C GLN A 130 -29.96 -29.29 -10.00
N ARG A 131 -30.31 -29.70 -8.77
CA ARG A 131 -31.18 -30.86 -8.55
C ARG A 131 -32.57 -30.66 -9.15
N ARG A 132 -33.18 -29.49 -8.95
CA ARG A 132 -34.49 -29.15 -9.55
C ARG A 132 -34.44 -29.14 -11.06
N ASN A 133 -33.38 -28.60 -11.67
CA ASN A 133 -33.23 -28.62 -13.12
C ASN A 133 -33.11 -30.04 -13.66
N ALA A 134 -32.29 -30.89 -13.02
CA ALA A 134 -32.18 -32.30 -13.41
C ALA A 134 -33.52 -33.05 -13.25
N GLU A 135 -34.29 -32.75 -12.21
CA GLU A 135 -35.63 -33.31 -12.01
C GLU A 135 -36.61 -32.85 -13.10
N LEU A 136 -36.62 -31.56 -13.43
CA LEU A 136 -37.46 -31.02 -14.51
C LEU A 136 -37.08 -31.60 -15.88
N GLU A 137 -35.78 -31.79 -16.14
CA GLU A 137 -35.30 -32.47 -17.35
C GLU A 137 -35.82 -33.91 -17.43
N ALA A 138 -35.73 -34.66 -16.33
CA ALA A 138 -36.25 -36.02 -16.26
C ALA A 138 -37.78 -36.07 -16.47
N GLN A 139 -38.53 -35.13 -15.87
CA GLN A 139 -39.98 -35.02 -16.07
C GLN A 139 -40.32 -34.71 -17.53
N ASN A 140 -39.59 -33.80 -18.18
CA ASN A 140 -39.79 -33.48 -19.58
C ASN A 140 -39.54 -34.69 -20.49
N GLU A 141 -38.48 -35.46 -20.21
CA GLU A 141 -38.19 -36.68 -20.98
C GLU A 141 -39.26 -37.75 -20.77
N GLN A 142 -39.76 -37.90 -19.55
CA GLN A 142 -40.88 -38.78 -19.25
C GLN A 142 -42.13 -38.34 -20.01
N LEU A 143 -42.49 -37.06 -20.02
CA LEU A 143 -43.64 -36.55 -20.77
C LEU A 143 -43.48 -36.76 -22.28
N ARG A 144 -42.26 -36.59 -22.82
CA ARG A 144 -41.97 -36.87 -24.23
C ARG A 144 -42.19 -38.33 -24.59
N SER A 145 -41.66 -39.25 -23.78
CA SER A 145 -41.88 -40.69 -24.00
C SER A 145 -43.37 -41.06 -23.90
N GLN A 146 -44.13 -40.49 -22.96
CA GLN A 146 -45.58 -40.68 -22.87
C GLN A 146 -46.33 -40.14 -24.10
N LEU A 147 -45.93 -38.99 -24.63
CA LEU A 147 -46.49 -38.45 -25.87
C LEU A 147 -46.15 -39.34 -27.07
N GLU A 148 -44.98 -39.96 -27.08
CA GLU A 148 -44.59 -40.88 -28.13
C GLU A 148 -45.37 -42.20 -28.05
N THR A 149 -45.51 -42.80 -26.86
CA THR A 149 -46.32 -44.02 -26.69
C THR A 149 -47.76 -43.78 -27.11
N THR A 150 -48.39 -42.72 -26.61
CA THR A 150 -49.77 -42.37 -26.98
C THR A 150 -49.94 -42.11 -28.47
N ARG A 151 -48.95 -41.48 -29.13
CA ARG A 151 -48.94 -41.33 -30.61
C ARG A 151 -48.85 -42.68 -31.32
N THR A 152 -47.98 -43.58 -30.86
CA THR A 152 -47.85 -44.91 -31.47
C THR A 152 -49.12 -45.74 -31.29
N GLU A 153 -49.74 -45.72 -30.11
CA GLU A 153 -51.01 -46.38 -29.83
C GLU A 153 -52.14 -45.83 -30.70
N LEU A 154 -52.24 -44.50 -30.86
CA LEU A 154 -53.24 -43.88 -31.72
C LEU A 154 -53.03 -44.23 -33.20
N ASN A 155 -51.77 -44.29 -33.66
CA ASN A 155 -51.45 -44.74 -35.02
C ASN A 155 -51.76 -46.23 -35.24
N GLN A 156 -51.48 -47.08 -34.26
CA GLN A 156 -51.86 -48.51 -34.30
C GLN A 156 -53.37 -48.66 -34.34
N ALA A 157 -54.12 -48.02 -33.44
CA ALA A 157 -55.58 -48.04 -33.43
C ALA A 157 -56.18 -47.48 -34.73
N ARG A 158 -55.55 -46.46 -35.32
CA ARG A 158 -55.93 -45.92 -36.64
C ARG A 158 -55.68 -46.95 -37.74
N ASN A 159 -54.51 -47.60 -37.76
CA ASN A 159 -54.20 -48.66 -38.72
C ASN A 159 -55.13 -49.85 -38.56
N ASP A 160 -55.42 -50.30 -37.34
CA ASP A 160 -56.36 -51.39 -37.06
C ASP A 160 -57.78 -51.04 -37.51
N ARG A 161 -58.20 -49.78 -37.38
CA ARG A 161 -59.45 -49.31 -37.98
C ARG A 161 -59.41 -49.32 -39.50
N ILE A 162 -58.31 -48.92 -40.13
CA ILE A 162 -58.14 -48.96 -41.59
C ILE A 162 -58.15 -50.41 -42.10
N THR A 163 -57.46 -51.33 -41.42
CA THR A 163 -57.39 -52.75 -41.81
C THR A 163 -58.71 -53.46 -41.56
N ASN A 164 -59.41 -53.20 -40.44
CA ASN A 164 -60.75 -53.73 -40.18
C ASN A 164 -61.83 -53.11 -41.07
N ALA A 165 -61.70 -51.83 -41.45
CA ALA A 165 -62.54 -51.21 -42.48
C ALA A 165 -62.22 -51.74 -43.89
N GLY A 166 -61.05 -52.36 -44.08
CA GLY A 166 -60.58 -52.98 -45.33
C GLY A 166 -61.19 -54.35 -45.66
N GLY A 167 -62.27 -54.77 -44.98
CA GLY A 167 -63.00 -56.02 -45.24
C GLY A 167 -63.68 -56.12 -46.62
N GLN A 168 -63.68 -55.05 -47.41
CA GLN A 168 -63.95 -55.06 -48.85
C GLN A 168 -63.17 -53.87 -49.45
N PRO A 169 -62.44 -54.03 -50.57
CA PRO A 169 -61.87 -52.90 -51.30
C PRO A 169 -63.00 -52.10 -51.94
N GLN A 170 -63.62 -51.20 -51.18
CA GLN A 170 -64.44 -50.15 -51.74
C GLN A 170 -63.49 -49.09 -52.28
N GLN A 171 -63.56 -48.88 -53.60
CA GLN A 171 -62.91 -47.77 -54.27
C GLN A 171 -63.49 -46.47 -53.71
N ILE A 172 -62.86 -45.93 -52.67
CA ILE A 172 -63.08 -44.56 -52.23
C ILE A 172 -62.31 -43.69 -53.23
N THR A 173 -62.99 -43.24 -54.28
CA THR A 173 -62.54 -42.06 -55.03
C THR A 173 -62.55 -40.89 -54.06
N VAL A 174 -61.35 -40.42 -53.72
CA VAL A 174 -61.13 -39.27 -52.87
C VAL A 174 -61.59 -38.02 -53.62
N HIS A 175 -62.88 -37.72 -53.60
CA HIS A 175 -63.35 -36.36 -53.83
C HIS A 175 -63.03 -35.54 -52.59
N ALA A 176 -61.78 -35.12 -52.42
CA ALA A 176 -61.39 -34.02 -51.54
C ALA A 176 -59.89 -33.68 -51.66
N ALA A 177 -59.36 -33.55 -52.89
CA ALA A 177 -58.21 -32.69 -53.09
C ALA A 177 -58.63 -31.20 -53.08
N GLU A 178 -59.89 -30.92 -53.41
CA GLU A 178 -60.45 -29.56 -53.47
C GLU A 178 -60.83 -29.00 -52.07
N ASP A 179 -61.21 -29.84 -51.10
CA ASP A 179 -61.58 -29.41 -49.73
C ASP A 179 -60.38 -29.29 -48.75
N ALA A 180 -59.24 -29.91 -49.05
CA ALA A 180 -58.03 -29.80 -48.21
C ALA A 180 -57.20 -28.54 -48.53
N ALA A 181 -57.25 -28.06 -49.77
CA ALA A 181 -56.55 -26.87 -50.22
C ALA A 181 -56.84 -25.63 -49.34
N PRO A 182 -58.10 -25.25 -49.05
CA PRO A 182 -58.40 -24.06 -48.26
C PRO A 182 -57.92 -24.15 -46.80
N ALA A 183 -58.00 -25.34 -46.18
CA ALA A 183 -57.54 -25.55 -44.81
C ALA A 183 -56.01 -25.48 -44.70
N VAL A 184 -55.28 -26.07 -45.65
CA VAL A 184 -53.81 -26.02 -45.68
C VAL A 184 -53.32 -24.60 -45.98
N THR A 185 -53.96 -23.85 -46.88
CA THR A 185 -53.62 -22.43 -47.08
C THR A 185 -53.88 -21.60 -45.82
N ARG A 186 -54.96 -21.86 -45.07
CA ARG A 186 -55.21 -21.17 -43.79
C ARG A 186 -54.18 -21.50 -42.72
N LEU A 187 -53.72 -22.74 -42.67
CA LEU A 187 -52.67 -23.18 -41.75
C LEU A 187 -51.32 -22.54 -42.12
N LEU A 188 -50.98 -22.48 -43.41
CA LEU A 188 -49.82 -21.75 -43.90
C LEU A 188 -49.92 -20.25 -43.62
N GLN A 189 -51.10 -19.66 -43.79
CA GLN A 189 -51.35 -18.26 -43.47
C GLN A 189 -51.17 -18.01 -41.97
N MET A 190 -51.82 -18.79 -41.09
CA MET A 190 -51.65 -18.69 -39.64
C MET A 190 -50.20 -18.92 -39.21
N ALA A 191 -49.51 -19.89 -39.80
CA ALA A 191 -48.10 -20.14 -39.51
C ALA A 191 -47.21 -18.96 -39.98
N THR A 192 -47.54 -18.34 -41.11
CA THR A 192 -46.83 -17.16 -41.63
C THR A 192 -47.09 -15.93 -40.76
N ASP A 193 -48.34 -15.73 -40.35
CA ASP A 193 -48.75 -14.63 -39.45
C ASP A 193 -48.11 -14.79 -38.06
N GLN A 194 -48.04 -16.02 -37.55
CA GLN A 194 -47.34 -16.34 -36.30
C GLN A 194 -45.84 -16.13 -36.43
N ALA A 195 -45.23 -16.58 -37.53
CA ALA A 195 -43.81 -16.35 -37.79
C ALA A 195 -43.49 -14.86 -37.91
N SER A 196 -44.31 -14.08 -38.61
CA SER A 196 -44.11 -12.62 -38.70
C SER A 196 -44.26 -11.95 -37.35
N THR A 197 -45.24 -12.37 -36.53
CA THR A 197 -45.43 -11.80 -35.19
C THR A 197 -44.21 -12.09 -34.30
N LEU A 198 -43.73 -13.34 -34.28
CA LEU A 198 -42.54 -13.71 -33.53
C LEU A 198 -41.28 -12.98 -33.99
N VAL A 199 -41.11 -12.78 -35.31
CA VAL A 199 -39.99 -12.02 -35.85
C VAL A 199 -40.06 -10.56 -35.39
N THR A 200 -41.23 -9.92 -35.50
CA THR A 200 -41.39 -8.54 -35.03
C THR A 200 -41.17 -8.41 -33.51
N GLU A 201 -41.64 -9.36 -32.71
CA GLU A 201 -41.41 -9.38 -31.27
C GLU A 201 -39.92 -9.54 -30.96
N ALA A 202 -39.24 -10.49 -31.60
CA ALA A 202 -37.81 -10.69 -31.45
C ALA A 202 -36.99 -9.45 -31.89
N GLU A 203 -37.38 -8.78 -32.98
CA GLU A 203 -36.76 -7.53 -33.44
C GLU A 203 -36.96 -6.40 -32.41
N THR A 204 -38.16 -6.26 -31.84
CA THR A 204 -38.41 -5.25 -30.81
C THR A 204 -37.65 -5.54 -29.51
N GLU A 205 -37.55 -6.80 -29.10
CA GLU A 205 -36.75 -7.18 -27.93
C GLU A 205 -35.26 -6.97 -28.17
N ALA A 206 -34.76 -7.30 -29.37
CA ALA A 206 -33.37 -7.05 -29.74
C ALA A 206 -33.06 -5.55 -29.73
N ALA A 207 -33.94 -4.72 -30.30
CA ALA A 207 -33.80 -3.27 -30.28
C ALA A 207 -33.80 -2.71 -28.85
N ARG A 208 -34.69 -3.20 -27.97
CA ARG A 208 -34.68 -2.84 -26.54
C ARG A 208 -33.38 -3.23 -25.85
N LYS A 209 -32.89 -4.46 -26.05
CA LYS A 209 -31.64 -4.93 -25.46
C LYS A 209 -30.43 -4.11 -25.93
N ILE A 210 -30.40 -3.71 -27.20
CA ILE A 210 -29.34 -2.84 -27.74
C ILE A 210 -29.42 -1.45 -27.10
N ALA A 211 -30.61 -0.85 -27.01
CA ALA A 211 -30.79 0.45 -26.38
C ALA A 211 -30.37 0.45 -24.90
N ASP A 212 -30.76 -0.59 -24.14
CA ASP A 212 -30.37 -0.76 -22.73
C ASP A 212 -28.85 -0.92 -22.59
N ALA A 213 -28.22 -1.68 -23.49
CA ALA A 213 -26.77 -1.87 -23.51
C ALA A 213 -26.04 -0.56 -23.86
N GLU A 214 -26.54 0.20 -24.82
CA GLU A 214 -26.01 1.51 -25.19
C GLU A 214 -26.13 2.50 -24.03
N GLN A 215 -27.29 2.58 -23.38
CA GLN A 215 -27.49 3.43 -22.21
C GLN A 215 -26.49 3.07 -21.11
N ARG A 216 -26.39 1.80 -20.71
CA ARG A 216 -25.42 1.35 -19.70
C ARG A 216 -23.98 1.66 -20.11
N ALA A 217 -23.64 1.50 -21.38
CA ALA A 217 -22.31 1.84 -21.88
C ALA A 217 -22.03 3.35 -21.76
N THR A 218 -23.02 4.21 -22.02
CA THR A 218 -22.87 5.66 -21.83
C THR A 218 -22.75 6.05 -20.36
N GLU A 219 -23.53 5.42 -19.48
CA GLU A 219 -23.45 5.63 -18.03
C GLU A 219 -22.06 5.24 -17.50
N ILE A 220 -21.58 4.05 -17.85
CA ILE A 220 -20.26 3.56 -17.45
C ILE A 220 -19.16 4.47 -17.99
N LYS A 221 -19.25 4.92 -19.26
CA LYS A 221 -18.27 5.86 -19.83
C LYS A 221 -18.26 7.19 -19.07
N THR A 222 -19.42 7.69 -18.69
CA THR A 222 -19.55 8.98 -17.98
C THR A 222 -19.04 8.88 -16.55
N ASP A 223 -19.37 7.80 -15.85
CA ASP A 223 -18.87 7.52 -14.50
C ASP A 223 -17.35 7.32 -14.50
N ALA A 224 -16.83 6.50 -15.42
CA ALA A 224 -15.40 6.28 -15.57
C ALA A 224 -14.65 7.59 -15.86
N ARG A 225 -15.21 8.45 -16.72
CA ARG A 225 -14.65 9.77 -17.03
C ARG A 225 -14.65 10.68 -15.80
N THR A 226 -15.76 10.77 -15.09
CA THR A 226 -15.88 11.61 -13.88
C THR A 226 -14.90 11.16 -12.80
N ARG A 227 -14.76 9.84 -12.62
CA ARG A 227 -13.79 9.26 -11.68
C ARG A 227 -12.35 9.53 -12.11
N ALA A 228 -12.05 9.43 -13.41
CA ALA A 228 -10.73 9.77 -13.93
C ALA A 228 -10.38 11.24 -13.69
N GLU A 229 -11.29 12.16 -14.01
CA GLU A 229 -11.12 13.61 -13.78
C GLU A 229 -10.91 13.92 -12.28
N ARG A 230 -11.63 13.23 -11.39
CA ARG A 230 -11.42 13.37 -9.94
C ARG A 230 -10.04 12.89 -9.50
N ILE A 231 -9.61 11.71 -9.96
CA ILE A 231 -8.29 11.15 -9.62
C ILE A 231 -7.18 12.05 -10.17
N GLU A 232 -7.34 12.56 -11.39
CA GLU A 232 -6.38 13.48 -11.99
C GLU A 232 -6.28 14.79 -11.18
N SER A 233 -7.40 15.36 -10.77
CA SER A 233 -7.43 16.56 -9.92
C SER A 233 -6.79 16.28 -8.55
N GLU A 234 -7.09 15.15 -7.91
CA GLU A 234 -6.50 14.76 -6.62
C GLU A 234 -4.98 14.54 -6.75
N ALA A 235 -4.55 13.85 -7.81
CA ALA A 235 -3.14 13.61 -8.10
C ALA A 235 -2.39 14.92 -8.38
N ARG A 236 -3.02 15.85 -9.13
CA ARG A 236 -2.45 17.16 -9.42
C ARG A 236 -2.28 17.98 -8.14
N VAL A 237 -3.30 18.09 -7.30
CA VAL A 237 -3.22 18.83 -6.03
C VAL A 237 -2.18 18.21 -5.11
N ASN A 238 -2.09 16.88 -5.04
CA ASN A 238 -1.08 16.20 -4.25
C ASN A 238 0.34 16.47 -4.78
N ALA A 239 0.54 16.43 -6.10
CA ALA A 239 1.82 16.78 -6.71
C ALA A 239 2.23 18.24 -6.42
N GLU A 240 1.29 19.19 -6.52
CA GLU A 240 1.51 20.60 -6.14
C GLU A 240 1.85 20.74 -4.64
N GLN A 241 1.21 19.98 -3.76
CA GLN A 241 1.55 19.96 -2.33
C GLN A 241 2.94 19.36 -2.06
N MET A 242 3.26 18.23 -2.68
CA MET A 242 4.57 17.58 -2.51
C MET A 242 5.72 18.45 -3.02
N THR A 243 5.53 19.15 -4.13
CA THR A 243 6.52 20.08 -4.68
C THR A 243 6.71 21.28 -3.73
N SER A 244 5.62 21.90 -3.26
CA SER A 244 5.69 22.97 -2.27
C SER A 244 6.40 22.52 -0.97
N GLU A 245 6.10 21.32 -0.47
CA GLU A 245 6.75 20.79 0.72
C GLU A 245 8.25 20.52 0.48
N ALA A 246 8.61 19.97 -0.68
CA ALA A 246 10.00 19.74 -1.05
C ALA A 246 10.79 21.05 -1.16
N GLU A 247 10.20 22.10 -1.74
CA GLU A 247 10.78 23.44 -1.82
C GLU A 247 10.95 24.06 -0.43
N ALA A 248 9.94 23.96 0.43
CA ALA A 248 10.02 24.42 1.81
C ALA A 248 11.11 23.69 2.61
N ARG A 249 11.26 22.37 2.43
CA ARG A 249 12.35 21.59 3.04
C ARG A 249 13.71 22.00 2.48
N ALA A 250 13.82 22.23 1.16
CA ALA A 250 15.05 22.66 0.52
C ALA A 250 15.50 24.05 1.01
N SER A 251 14.58 25.00 1.15
CA SER A 251 14.88 26.34 1.66
C SER A 251 15.32 26.30 3.13
N VAL A 252 14.65 25.50 3.97
CA VAL A 252 15.07 25.26 5.36
C VAL A 252 16.47 24.64 5.40
N HIS A 253 16.73 23.61 4.58
CA HIS A 253 18.04 22.97 4.51
C HIS A 253 19.14 23.95 4.03
N ALA A 254 18.85 24.81 3.06
CA ALA A 254 19.76 25.85 2.59
C ALA A 254 20.09 26.86 3.70
N VAL A 255 19.08 27.31 4.47
CA VAL A 255 19.27 28.20 5.62
C VAL A 255 20.09 27.52 6.72
N PHE A 256 19.80 26.25 7.03
CA PHE A 256 20.59 25.45 7.98
C PHE A 256 22.04 25.23 7.50
N GLY A 257 22.24 25.04 6.20
CA GLY A 257 23.57 24.93 5.60
C GLY A 257 24.37 26.22 5.72
N LEU A 258 23.74 27.37 5.46
CA LEU A 258 24.35 28.69 5.67
C LEU A 258 24.70 28.91 7.15
N LEU A 259 23.78 28.59 8.06
CA LEU A 259 23.99 28.63 9.51
C LEU A 259 25.19 27.81 9.97
N ASN A 260 25.29 26.56 9.54
CA ASN A 260 26.40 25.67 9.91
C ASN A 260 27.72 26.02 9.21
N SER A 261 27.69 26.76 8.10
CA SER A 261 28.90 27.21 7.39
C SER A 261 29.45 28.54 7.94
N THR A 262 28.64 29.32 8.68
CA THR A 262 29.06 30.59 9.30
C THR A 262 30.01 30.53 10.53
N PRO A 263 30.28 29.41 11.24
CA PRO A 263 31.17 29.44 12.41
C PRO A 263 32.65 29.69 12.08
N HIS A 264 33.06 29.62 10.81
CA HIS A 264 34.48 29.62 10.44
C HIS A 264 35.00 31.00 9.95
N ILE A 265 34.15 32.04 9.93
CA ILE A 265 34.51 33.36 9.34
C ILE A 265 34.81 34.43 10.42
N GLY A 266 34.56 34.16 11.71
CA GLY A 266 34.80 35.12 12.80
C GLY A 266 36.03 34.80 13.64
N ARG A 267 36.92 35.78 13.83
CA ARG A 267 37.92 35.77 14.92
C ARG A 267 37.19 35.49 16.24
N THR A 268 37.73 34.57 17.04
CA THR A 268 37.25 34.21 18.38
C THR A 268 36.96 35.48 19.18
N GLY A 269 35.67 35.76 19.45
CA GLY A 269 35.20 36.92 20.21
C GLY A 269 34.32 37.95 19.46
N ALA A 270 34.07 37.80 18.16
CA ALA A 270 33.30 38.77 17.36
C ALA A 270 32.00 38.21 16.73
N LEU A 271 31.32 37.27 17.38
CA LEU A 271 30.05 36.73 16.88
C LEU A 271 28.87 37.58 17.39
N PRO A 272 27.91 37.95 16.53
CA PRO A 272 26.66 38.58 16.97
C PRO A 272 25.96 37.69 18.00
N GLY A 273 25.39 38.29 19.05
CA GLY A 273 24.62 37.55 20.06
C GLY A 273 23.51 36.69 19.43
N ARG A 274 23.19 35.56 20.07
CA ARG A 274 22.24 34.53 19.57
C ARG A 274 20.91 35.13 19.06
N THR A 275 20.43 36.18 19.72
CA THR A 275 19.20 36.93 19.36
C THR A 275 19.34 37.78 18.10
N ALA A 276 20.48 38.45 17.91
CA ALA A 276 20.74 39.26 16.72
C ALA A 276 20.90 38.37 15.48
N MET A 277 21.59 37.23 15.64
CA MET A 277 21.73 36.21 14.61
C MET A 277 20.37 35.58 14.26
N ALA A 278 19.56 35.20 15.25
CA ALA A 278 18.21 34.68 15.01
C ALA A 278 17.33 35.68 14.24
N THR A 279 17.43 36.97 14.55
CA THR A 279 16.66 38.02 13.85
C THR A 279 17.11 38.20 12.40
N LEU A 280 18.43 38.13 12.15
CA LEU A 280 19.00 38.20 10.80
C LEU A 280 18.57 37.00 9.96
N LEU A 281 18.64 35.79 10.53
CA LEU A 281 18.22 34.55 9.87
C LEU A 281 16.73 34.53 9.60
N HIS A 282 15.91 35.02 10.54
CA HIS A 282 14.48 35.13 10.33
C HIS A 282 14.15 36.07 9.16
N ARG A 283 14.86 37.21 9.03
CA ARG A 283 14.71 38.10 7.87
C ARG A 283 15.18 37.46 6.56
N LEU A 284 16.33 36.77 6.57
CA LEU A 284 16.86 36.09 5.38
C LEU A 284 15.95 34.96 4.93
N ALA A 285 15.44 34.16 5.85
CA ALA A 285 14.47 33.09 5.56
C ALA A 285 13.20 33.68 4.94
N ARG A 286 12.62 34.74 5.52
CA ARG A 286 11.45 35.42 4.94
C ARG A 286 11.73 36.00 3.56
N GLY A 287 12.91 36.55 3.33
CA GLY A 287 13.33 37.04 2.01
C GLY A 287 13.46 35.90 0.98
N ALA A 288 14.03 34.77 1.38
CA ALA A 288 14.15 33.58 0.53
C ALA A 288 12.77 32.99 0.19
N PHE A 289 11.83 32.94 1.15
CA PHE A 289 10.46 32.50 0.88
C PHE A 289 9.71 33.44 -0.06
N ALA A 290 9.85 34.76 0.11
CA ALA A 290 9.24 35.73 -0.81
C ALA A 290 9.81 35.62 -2.25
N ALA A 291 11.12 35.39 -2.39
CA ALA A 291 11.75 35.19 -3.70
C ALA A 291 11.34 33.85 -4.35
N ALA A 292 11.11 32.80 -3.56
CA ALA A 292 10.61 31.52 -4.06
C ALA A 292 9.14 31.62 -4.53
N GLU A 293 8.32 32.39 -3.82
CA GLU A 293 6.95 32.71 -4.22
C GLU A 293 6.91 33.52 -5.54
N GLU A 294 7.85 34.46 -5.71
CA GLU A 294 7.98 35.24 -6.96
C GLU A 294 8.45 34.37 -8.14
N ALA A 295 9.34 33.41 -7.90
CA ALA A 295 9.85 32.49 -8.91
C ALA A 295 8.79 31.52 -9.44
N THR A 296 7.91 31.00 -8.56
CA THR A 296 6.82 30.10 -8.95
C THR A 296 5.73 30.81 -9.78
N VAL A 297 5.48 32.10 -9.52
CA VAL A 297 4.53 32.93 -10.31
C VAL A 297 5.05 33.17 -11.74
N THR A 298 6.35 33.36 -11.93
CA THR A 298 6.93 33.52 -13.27
C THR A 298 6.85 32.25 -14.13
N ASP A 299 6.96 31.07 -13.53
CA ASP A 299 6.92 29.78 -14.25
C ASP A 299 5.51 29.45 -14.78
N VAL A 300 4.45 29.85 -14.06
CA VAL A 300 3.05 29.66 -14.50
C VAL A 300 2.66 30.59 -15.67
N SER A 301 3.38 31.69 -15.88
CA SER A 301 3.14 32.63 -17.00
C SER A 301 3.85 32.26 -18.30
N GLY A 302 4.72 31.23 -18.28
CA GLY A 302 5.46 30.72 -19.42
C GLY A 302 4.66 29.77 -20.30
N GLN A 303 3.49 30.18 -20.80
CA GLN A 303 2.78 29.44 -21.85
C GLN A 303 3.41 29.77 -23.22
N PRO A 304 3.95 28.80 -23.98
CA PRO A 304 4.35 29.05 -25.36
C PRO A 304 3.09 29.22 -26.22
N GLY A 305 3.06 30.31 -26.98
CA GLY A 305 2.12 30.48 -28.10
C GLY A 305 2.44 29.56 -29.27
#